data_AF-A0A1C7EBL1-F1
#
_entry.id   AF-A0A1C7EBL1-F1
#
_cell.length_a   1.000
_cell.length_b   1.000
_cell.length_c   1.000
_cell.angle_alpha   90.00
_cell.angle_beta   90.00
_cell.angle_gamma   90.00
#
_symmetry.space_group_name_H-M   'P 1'
#
loop_
_entity.id
_entity.type
_entity.pdbx_description
1 polymer ?
#
loop_
_entity_poly.entity_id
_entity_poly.type
_entity_poly.pdbx_seq_one_letter_code
_entity_poly.pdbx_strand_id
1 'polypeptide(L)' 'MGNEYAVGWGTLALINAGIAQGKNRSGLMWFLASLLLGPIATLVLVILEKLPEEGSGDDD' A
#
# COMPACT_ATOMS: atom_id res chain seq x y z
N MET A 1 14.10 7.89 -21.56
CA MET A 1 13.89 6.48 -21.13
C MET A 1 14.38 6.11 -19.72
N GLY A 2 15.01 6.97 -18.89
CA GLY A 2 15.38 6.58 -17.51
C GLY A 2 14.42 7.15 -16.45
N ASN A 3 14.19 8.46 -16.53
CA ASN A 3 13.40 9.19 -15.54
C ASN A 3 11.92 8.82 -15.56
N GLU A 4 11.36 8.52 -16.73
CA GLU A 4 9.95 8.18 -16.90
C GLU A 4 9.58 6.90 -16.11
N TYR A 5 10.45 5.89 -16.14
CA TYR A 5 10.26 4.67 -15.36
C TYR A 5 10.41 4.91 -13.86
N ALA A 6 11.38 5.73 -13.43
CA ALA A 6 11.54 6.08 -12.02
C ALA A 6 10.32 6.85 -11.49
N VAL A 7 9.78 7.79 -12.27
CA VAL A 7 8.55 8.52 -11.95
C VAL A 7 7.36 7.55 -11.91
N GLY A 8 7.17 6.71 -12.94
CA GLY A 8 6.08 5.73 -12.97
C GLY A 8 6.14 4.75 -11.79
N TRP A 9 7.33 4.29 -11.41
CA TRP A 9 7.55 3.41 -10.27
C TRP A 9 7.28 4.09 -8.93
N GLY A 10 7.75 5.33 -8.76
CA GLY A 10 7.46 6.14 -7.57
C GLY A 10 5.97 6.47 -7.43
N THR A 11 5.31 6.81 -8.53
CA THR A 11 3.86 7.03 -8.57
C THR A 11 3.09 5.76 -8.21
N LEU A 12 3.48 4.60 -8.75
CA LEU A 12 2.88 3.31 -8.38
C LEU A 12 3.02 3.05 -6.87
N ALA A 13 4.21 3.30 -6.31
CA ALA A 13 4.43 3.13 -4.88
C ALA A 13 3.57 4.06 -4.03
N LEU A 14 3.39 5.33 -4.44
CA LEU A 14 2.48 6.27 -3.76
C LEU A 14 1.02 5.83 -3.83
N ILE A 15 0.56 5.34 -4.99
CA ILE A 15 -0.81 4.82 -5.14
C ILE A 15 -1.04 3.62 -4.22
N ASN A 16 -0.11 2.66 -4.20
CA ASN A 16 -0.19 1.50 -3.30
C ASN A 16 -0.22 1.91 -1.81
N ALA A 17 0.52 2.96 -1.44
CA ALA A 17 0.50 3.51 -0.08
C ALA A 17 -0.88 4.06 0.31
N GLY A 18 -1.57 4.72 -0.61
CA GLY A 18 -2.93 5.21 -0.41
C GLY A 18 -3.95 4.08 -0.31
N ILE A 19 -3.85 3.07 -1.19
CA ILE A 19 -4.70 1.88 -1.14
C ILE A 19 -4.53 1.14 0.20
N ALA A 20 -3.30 1.03 0.70
CA ALA A 20 -3.02 0.40 1.98
C ALA A 20 -3.66 1.15 3.16
N GLN A 21 -3.59 2.48 3.17
CA GLN A 21 -4.26 3.30 4.19
C GLN A 21 -5.77 3.10 4.18
N GLY A 22 -6.39 3.06 2.99
CA GLY A 22 -7.82 2.75 2.85
C GLY A 22 -8.21 1.36 3.35
N LYS A 23 -7.24 0.46 3.53
CA LYS A 23 -7.41 -0.91 4.05
C LYS A 23 -6.97 -1.05 5.51
N ASN A 24 -6.87 0.07 6.25
CA ASN A 24 -6.40 0.12 7.64
C ASN A 24 -5.00 -0.47 7.84
N ARG A 25 -4.13 -0.34 6.82
CA ARG A 25 -2.73 -0.77 6.88
C ARG A 25 -1.80 0.44 6.79
N SER A 26 -0.58 0.31 7.31
CA SER A 26 0.42 1.38 7.27
C SER A 26 0.80 1.76 5.83
N GLY A 27 0.39 2.95 5.39
CA GLY A 27 0.71 3.45 4.06
C GLY A 27 2.21 3.54 3.79
N LEU A 28 2.99 4.01 4.76
CA LEU A 28 4.45 4.15 4.63
C LEU A 28 5.14 2.79 4.45
N MET A 29 4.68 1.76 5.16
CA MET A 29 5.25 0.42 5.02
C MET A 29 4.96 -0.14 3.62
N TRP A 30 3.75 0.07 3.10
CA TRP A 30 3.36 -0.34 1.75
C TRP A 30 3.99 0.51 0.64
N PHE A 31 4.28 1.79 0.89
CA PHE A 31 5.08 2.64 0.00
C PHE A 31 6.48 2.04 -0.20
N LEU A 32 7.20 1.77 0.91
CA LEU A 32 8.55 1.22 0.87
C LEU A 32 8.58 -0.20 0.28
N ALA A 33 7.61 -1.04 0.64
CA ALA A 33 7.44 -2.36 0.04
C ALA A 33 7.24 -2.27 -1.47
N SER A 34 6.47 -1.28 -1.96
CA SER A 34 6.23 -1.07 -3.39
C SER A 34 7.43 -0.49 -4.12
N LEU A 35 8.24 0.35 -3.48
CA LEU A 35 9.50 0.80 -4.08
C LEU A 35 10.46 -0.37 -4.33
N LEU A 36 10.50 -1.35 -3.41
CA LEU A 36 11.38 -2.51 -3.50
C LEU A 36 10.83 -3.62 -4.43
N LEU A 37 9.54 -3.95 -4.29
CA LEU A 37 8.91 -5.11 -4.95
C LEU A 37 8.07 -4.73 -6.17
N GLY A 38 7.76 -3.45 -6.35
CA GLY A 38 7.00 -2.95 -7.48
C GLY A 38 5.57 -3.50 -7.55
N PRO A 39 5.12 -3.91 -8.75
CA PRO A 39 3.80 -4.49 -8.97
C PRO A 39 3.49 -5.72 -8.11
N ILE A 40 4.50 -6.46 -7.63
CA ILE A 40 4.27 -7.62 -6.75
C ILE A 40 3.65 -7.16 -5.42
N ALA A 41 4.08 -6.02 -4.87
CA ALA A 41 3.45 -5.45 -3.69
C ALA A 41 1.98 -5.07 -3.97
N THR A 42 1.66 -4.61 -5.18
CA THR A 42 0.27 -4.33 -5.59
C THR A 42 -0.58 -5.59 -5.56
N LEU A 43 -0.09 -6.70 -6.13
CA LEU A 43 -0.84 -7.96 -6.16
C LEU A 43 -1.17 -8.45 -4.75
N VAL A 44 -0.19 -8.44 -3.85
CA VAL A 44 -0.40 -8.81 -2.45
C VAL A 44 -1.38 -7.83 -1.79
N LEU A 45 -1.22 -6.53 -2.01
CA LEU A 45 -2.10 -5.53 -1.40
C LEU A 45 -3.56 -5.67 -1.86
N VAL A 46 -3.80 -5.98 -3.13
CA VAL A 46 -5.14 -6.13 -3.70
C VAL A 46 -5.88 -7.29 -3.06
N ILE A 47 -5.22 -8.45 -2.89
CA ILE A 47 -5.87 -9.67 -2.36
C ILE A 47 -6.09 -9.65 -0.84
N LEU A 48 -5.35 -8.84 -0.08
CA LEU A 48 -5.51 -8.76 1.37
C LEU A 48 -6.85 -8.12 1.73
N GLU A 49 -7.57 -8.57 2.74
CA GLU A 49 -8.75 -7.85 3.22
C GLU A 49 -8.38 -6.59 4.01
N LYS A 50 -9.35 -5.65 4.12
CA LYS A 50 -9.26 -4.47 5.00
C LYS A 50 -9.12 -4.95 6.45
N LEU A 51 -8.15 -4.41 7.19
CA LEU A 51 -8.02 -4.73 8.61
C LEU A 51 -9.17 -4.10 9.41
N PRO A 52 -9.56 -4.69 10.56
CA PRO A 52 -10.48 -4.04 11.50
C PRO A 52 -9.98 -2.65 11.88
N GLU A 53 -10.91 -1.76 12.23
CA GLU A 53 -10.55 -0.44 12.76
C GLU A 53 -10.01 -0.63 14.18
N GLU A 54 -8.82 -0.07 14.47
CA GLU A 54 -8.32 -0.03 15.85
C GLU A 54 -9.26 0.86 16.66
N GLY A 55 -10.08 0.23 17.51
CA GLY A 55 -11.01 0.94 18.39
C GLY A 55 -12.42 0.38 18.49
N SER A 56 -12.78 -0.70 17.78
CA SER A 56 -13.97 -1.47 18.16
C SER A 56 -13.64 -2.35 19.37
N GLY A 57 -13.45 -1.69 20.52
CA GLY A 57 -13.79 -2.31 21.78
C GLY A 57 -15.28 -2.57 21.71
N ASP A 58 -15.65 -3.81 21.41
CA ASP A 58 -16.92 -4.32 21.91
C ASP A 58 -16.76 -4.34 23.43
N ASP A 59 -16.96 -3.17 24.05
CA ASP A 59 -17.24 -3.01 25.48
C ASP A 59 -18.64 -3.62 25.73
N ASP A 60 -18.74 -4.94 25.57
CA ASP A 60 -19.85 -5.77 26.09
C ASP A 60 -19.57 -6.17 27.54
#